data_AF-A0A4Q9GPF9-F1
#
_entry.id   AF-A0A4Q9GPF9-F1
#
_cell.length_a   1.000
_cell.length_b   1.000
_cell.length_c   1.000
_cell.angle_alpha   90.00
_cell.angle_beta   90.00
_cell.angle_gamma   90.00
#
_symmetry.space_group_name_H-M   'P 1'
#
loop_
_entity.id
_entity.type
_entity.pdbx_description
1 polymer ?
#
loop_
_entity_poly.entity_id
_entity_poly.type
_entity_poly.pdbx_seq_one_letter_code
_entity_poly.pdbx_strand_id
1 'polypeptide(L)' 'MNYVVLQIILKEKFLGTGSGNLTELENAINAQAAKGYRLHTITTASSGSKGLGGGDRIQATLVFEKLV' A
#
# COMPACT_ATOMS: atom_id res chain seq x y z
N MET A 1 6.43 0.92 23.00
CA MET A 1 6.04 0.34 21.71
C MET A 1 5.96 1.46 20.70
N ASN A 2 6.64 1.32 19.56
CA ASN A 2 6.66 2.33 18.51
C ASN A 2 5.90 1.80 17.30
N TYR A 3 5.07 2.67 16.70
CA TYR A 3 4.33 2.37 15.49
C TYR A 3 4.80 3.27 14.34
N VAL A 4 4.77 2.73 13.13
CA VAL A 4 5.00 3.47 11.89
C VAL A 4 3.80 3.27 10.99
N VAL A 5 3.30 4.36 10.41
CA VAL A 5 2.17 4.35 9.48
C VAL A 5 2.68 4.75 8.10
N LEU A 6 2.36 3.94 7.08
CA LEU A 6 2.66 4.23 5.69
C LEU A 6 1.38 4.26 4.87
N GLN A 7 1.28 5.19 3.94
CA GLN A 7 0.19 5.27 2.98
C GLN A 7 0.71 5.06 1.57
N ILE A 8 0.06 4.16 0.84
CA ILE A 8 0.41 3.80 -0.53
C ILE A 8 -0.85 3.91 -1.39
N ILE A 9 -0.72 4.53 -2.55
CA ILE A 9 -1.83 4.67 -3.51
C ILE A 9 -1.63 3.63 -4.62
N LEU A 10 -2.49 2.63 -4.64
CA LEU A 10 -2.56 1.63 -5.70
C LEU A 10 -3.44 2.19 -6.83
N LYS A 11 -2.89 2.38 -8.02
CA LYS A 11 -3.61 2.85 -9.21
C LYS A 11 -3.86 1.71 -10.18
N GLU A 12 -5.06 1.55 -10.71
CA GLU A 12 -5.23 0.61 -11.83
C GLU A 12 -4.28 0.95 -12.98
N LYS A 13 -3.63 -0.07 -13.55
CA LYS A 13 -2.84 0.12 -14.76
C LYS A 13 -3.79 0.44 -15.90
N PHE A 14 -3.54 1.54 -16.58
CA PHE A 14 -4.27 1.91 -17.79
C PHE A 14 -4.04 0.93 -18.95
N LEU A 15 -2.94 0.16 -18.96
CA LEU A 15 -2.61 -0.85 -19.97
C LEU A 15 -1.78 -2.00 -19.38
N GLY A 16 -2.27 -3.24 -19.48
CA GLY A 16 -1.57 -4.49 -19.13
C GLY A 16 -2.03 -5.17 -17.82
N THR A 17 -1.88 -6.49 -17.73
CA THR A 17 -2.35 -7.36 -16.62
C THR A 17 -1.45 -7.38 -15.38
N GLY A 18 -0.32 -6.67 -15.39
CA GLY A 18 0.63 -6.66 -14.26
C GLY A 18 0.46 -5.43 -13.37
N SER A 19 -0.02 -5.59 -12.14
CA SER A 19 -0.20 -4.51 -11.17
C SER A 19 1.14 -3.93 -10.69
N GLY A 20 1.61 -2.85 -11.31
CA GLY A 20 2.87 -2.18 -10.92
C GLY A 20 2.90 -1.74 -9.44
N ASN A 21 1.73 -1.54 -8.81
CA ASN A 21 1.66 -1.12 -7.41
C ASN A 21 1.74 -2.27 -6.40
N LEU A 22 1.57 -3.54 -6.82
CA LEU A 22 1.80 -4.65 -5.89
C LEU A 22 3.29 -4.78 -5.55
N THR A 23 4.16 -4.52 -6.51
CA THR A 23 5.62 -4.44 -6.26
C THR A 23 5.97 -3.31 -5.31
N GLU A 24 5.31 -2.14 -5.41
CA GLU A 24 5.54 -1.03 -4.47
C GLU A 24 5.06 -1.36 -3.06
N LEU A 25 3.89 -2.00 -2.93
CA LEU A 25 3.36 -2.49 -1.66
C LEU A 25 4.30 -3.51 -1.01
N GLU A 26 4.77 -4.50 -1.78
CA GLU A 26 5.72 -5.51 -1.33
C GLU A 26 7.04 -4.88 -0.87
N ASN A 27 7.59 -3.95 -1.66
CA ASN A 27 8.81 -3.23 -1.32
C ASN A 27 8.67 -2.44 -0.01
N ALA A 28 7.53 -1.76 0.20
CA ALA A 28 7.29 -1.02 1.43
C ALA A 28 7.20 -1.93 2.66
N ILE A 29 6.53 -3.08 2.54
CA ILE A 29 6.45 -4.08 3.61
C ILE A 29 7.85 -4.63 3.93
N ASN A 30 8.59 -5.05 2.90
CA ASN A 30 9.95 -5.59 3.06
C ASN A 30 10.91 -4.56 3.67
N ALA A 31 10.78 -3.28 3.30
CA ALA A 31 11.61 -2.21 3.87
C ALA A 31 11.35 -1.97 5.36
N GLN A 32 10.12 -2.14 5.84
CA GLN A 32 9.79 -2.04 7.26
C GLN A 32 10.21 -3.31 8.02
N ALA A 33 10.01 -4.48 7.41
CA ALA A 33 10.49 -5.75 7.96
C ALA A 33 12.00 -5.75 8.19
N ALA A 34 12.78 -5.27 7.21
CA ALA A 34 14.24 -5.14 7.33
C ALA A 34 14.67 -4.19 8.46
N LYS A 35 13.81 -3.25 8.87
CA LYS A 35 14.04 -2.33 10.00
C LYS A 35 13.58 -2.91 11.36
N GLY A 36 13.14 -4.17 11.39
CA GLY A 36 12.65 -4.82 12.60
C GLY A 36 11.21 -4.44 12.97
N TYR A 37 10.40 -3.99 12.01
CA TYR A 37 8.98 -3.76 12.21
C TYR A 37 8.14 -4.91 11.63
N ARG A 38 7.07 -5.29 12.34
CA ARG A 38 6.08 -6.25 11.88
C ARG A 38 4.84 -5.51 11.38
N LEU A 39 4.29 -5.94 10.25
CA LEU A 39 3.00 -5.44 9.80
C LEU A 39 1.92 -5.86 10.81
N HIS A 40 1.31 -4.88 11.46
CA HIS A 40 0.28 -5.08 12.47
C HIS A 40 -1.10 -5.10 11.81
N THR A 41 -1.38 -4.13 10.93
CA THR A 41 -2.64 -4.11 10.17
C THR A 41 -2.48 -3.38 8.84
N ILE A 42 -3.39 -3.67 7.92
CA ILE A 42 -3.55 -2.96 6.67
C ILE A 42 -5.03 -2.62 6.48
N THR A 43 -5.32 -1.38 6.12
CA THR A 43 -6.66 -0.94 5.74
C THR A 43 -6.63 -0.35 4.34
N THR A 44 -7.66 -0.66 3.55
CA THR A 44 -7.79 -0.17 2.18
C THR A 44 -9.04 0.68 2.07
N ALA A 45 -8.93 1.86 1.47
CA ALA A 45 -10.04 2.71 1.11
C ALA A 45 -10.06 2.90 -0.41
N SER A 46 -11.18 2.55 -1.05
CA SER A 46 -11.40 2.85 -2.47
C SER A 46 -11.86 4.30 -2.63
N SER A 47 -11.08 5.13 -3.30
CA SER A 47 -11.57 6.40 -3.83
C SER A 47 -12.24 6.08 -5.16
N GLY A 48 -13.58 6.10 -5.21
CA GLY A 48 -14.34 5.81 -6.42
C GLY A 48 -13.83 6.53 -7.68
N SER A 49 -13.91 5.86 -8.82
CA SER A 49 -13.45 6.32 -10.13
C SER A 49 -13.96 7.72 -10.47
N LYS A 50 -13.03 8.63 -10.77
CA LYS A 50 -13.37 9.93 -11.38
C LYS A 50 -13.53 9.74 -12.89
N GLY A 51 -14.67 9.18 -13.32
CA GLY A 51 -15.18 9.32 -14.70
C GLY A 51 -14.30 8.80 -15.85
N LEU A 52 -14.77 9.08 -17.07
CA LEU A 52 -14.28 8.57 -18.36
C LEU A 52 -12.76 8.80 -18.52
N GLY A 53 -11.95 7.76 -18.26
CA GLY A 53 -10.49 7.81 -18.42
C GLY A 53 -9.68 7.94 -17.13
N GLY A 54 -10.25 7.65 -15.95
CA GLY A 54 -9.58 7.72 -14.65
C GLY A 54 -9.75 6.44 -13.83
N GLY A 55 -8.89 5.42 -14.01
CA GLY A 55 -8.97 4.13 -13.31
C GLY A 55 -9.03 4.24 -11.78
N ASP A 56 -9.53 3.18 -11.14
CA ASP A 56 -9.75 3.13 -9.70
C ASP A 56 -8.44 3.34 -8.93
N ARG A 57 -8.57 4.06 -7.81
CA ARG A 57 -7.49 4.33 -6.88
C ARG A 57 -7.84 3.72 -5.53
N ILE A 58 -7.05 2.74 -5.11
CA ILE A 58 -7.15 2.16 -3.79
C ILE A 58 -6.04 2.76 -2.95
N GLN A 59 -6.39 3.41 -1.86
CA GLN A 59 -5.44 3.88 -0.86
C GLN A 59 -5.28 2.79 0.21
N ALA A 60 -4.08 2.26 0.34
CA ALA A 60 -3.71 1.34 1.42
C ALA A 60 -2.99 2.11 2.53
N THR A 61 -3.44 1.94 3.76
CA THR A 61 -2.75 2.41 4.96
C THR A 61 -2.22 1.20 5.72
N LEU A 62 -0.90 1.14 5.89
CA LEU A 62 -0.20 0.07 6.58
C LEU A 62 0.27 0.57 7.94
N VAL A 63 -0.02 -0.19 8.99
CA VAL A 63 0.46 0.08 10.34
C VAL A 63 1.45 -1.00 10.71
N PHE A 64 2.65 -0.59 11.07
CA PHE A 64 3.72 -1.48 11.51
C PHE A 64 4.04 -1.24 12.99
N GLU A 65 4.27 -2.31 13.72
CA GLU A 65 4.72 -2.28 15.12
C GLU A 65 6.18 -2.71 15.22
N LYS A 66 6.96 -2.04 16.07
CA LYS A 66 8.36 -2.40 16.29
C LYS A 66 8.46 -3.70 17.08
N LEU A 67 9.29 -4.64 16.63
CA LEU A 67 9.46 -5.94 17.29
C LEU A 67 10.22 -5.85 18.63
N VAL A 68 11.12 -4.86 18.78
CA VAL A 68 11.84 -4.56 20.03
C VAL A 68 12.24 -3.09 20.09
#